data_AF-A0A920M8H3-F1
#
_entry.id   AF-A0A920M8H3-F1
#
_cell.length_a   1.000
_cell.length_b   1.000
_cell.length_c   1.000
_cell.angle_alpha   90.00
_cell.angle_beta   90.00
_cell.angle_gamma   90.00
#
_symmetry.space_group_name_H-M   'P 1'
#
loop_
_entity.id
_entity.type
_entity.pdbx_description
1 polymer ?
#
loop_
_entity_poly.entity_id
_entity_poly.type
_entity_poly.pdbx_seq_one_letter_code
_entity_poly.pdbx_strand_id
1 'polypeptide(L)'
;MKVLKRVKSLLNQLGFNSSSRSLQEDVTKDVQVMLGDTMGELNFLYSVSDVAFVGGTLIDHGGQNFLEPAAQGLPLCSGPSLRNFIEISDQLQKASSLKIVHNKEDISNYFFKFDRRKK
;
A
#
# COMPACT_ATOMS: atom_id res chain seq x y z
N MET A 1 -0.31 11.36 15.16
CA MET A 1 -0.22 10.46 16.34
C MET A 1 -1.49 9.62 16.62
N LYS A 2 -2.73 10.13 16.43
CA LYS A 2 -3.96 9.34 16.70
C LYS A 2 -4.19 8.15 15.75
N VAL A 3 -3.88 8.30 14.46
CA VAL A 3 -4.11 7.24 13.45
C VAL A 3 -3.26 6.00 13.71
N LEU A 4 -1.95 6.17 13.96
CA LEU A 4 -1.04 5.04 14.22
C LEU A 4 -1.47 4.22 15.44
N LYS A 5 -1.95 4.87 16.51
CA LYS A 5 -2.50 4.17 17.68
C LYS A 5 -3.72 3.33 17.32
N ARG A 6 -4.62 3.84 16.46
CA ARG A 6 -5.80 3.11 15.98
C ARG A 6 -5.40 1.90 15.13
N VAL A 7 -4.40 2.03 14.27
CA VAL A 7 -3.88 0.92 13.46
C VAL A 7 -3.28 -0.16 14.36
N LYS A 8 -2.41 0.21 15.32
CA LYS A 8 -1.84 -0.76 16.29
C LYS A 8 -2.94 -1.50 17.06
N SER A 9 -3.97 -0.78 17.53
CA SER A 9 -5.13 -1.38 18.19
C SER A 9 -5.87 -2.39 17.30
N LEU A 10 -6.08 -2.04 16.03
CA LEU A 10 -6.79 -2.91 15.09
C LEU A 10 -6.00 -4.19 14.79
N LEU A 11 -4.67 -4.09 14.63
CA LEU A 11 -3.81 -5.26 14.40
C LEU A 11 -3.91 -6.26 15.57
N ASN A 12 -3.85 -5.76 16.80
CA ASN A 12 -4.02 -6.58 18.00
C ASN A 12 -5.41 -7.23 18.07
N GLN A 13 -6.48 -6.47 17.78
CA GLN A 13 -7.85 -6.99 17.79
C GLN A 13 -8.09 -8.07 16.74
N LEU A 14 -7.42 -7.97 15.59
CA LEU A 14 -7.49 -8.97 14.51
C LEU A 14 -6.52 -10.15 14.74
N GLY A 15 -5.69 -10.11 15.79
CA GLY A 15 -4.75 -11.18 16.12
C GLY A 15 -3.57 -11.30 15.17
N PHE A 16 -3.20 -10.23 14.44
CA PHE A 16 -2.03 -10.24 13.58
C PHE A 16 -0.75 -10.21 14.40
N ASN A 17 0.21 -11.08 14.06
CA ASN A 17 1.57 -10.89 14.54
C ASN A 17 2.21 -9.73 13.76
N SER A 18 2.50 -8.63 14.45
CA SER A 18 2.94 -7.39 13.82
C SER A 18 4.22 -6.83 14.44
N SER A 19 5.05 -6.18 13.63
CA SER A 19 6.23 -5.44 14.07
C SER A 19 6.12 -3.95 13.77
N SER A 20 6.87 -3.13 14.51
CA SER A 20 6.89 -1.67 14.40
C SER A 20 8.28 -1.17 14.00
N ARG A 21 8.35 -0.42 12.90
CA ARG A 21 9.63 0.13 12.40
C ARG A 21 10.29 1.07 13.42
N SER A 22 9.51 1.93 14.08
CA SER A 22 10.01 2.86 15.10
C SER A 22 10.59 2.19 16.35
N LEU A 23 10.17 0.96 16.66
CA LEU A 23 10.67 0.17 17.78
C LEU A 23 11.85 -0.72 17.41
N GLN A 24 12.25 -0.72 16.13
CA GLN A 24 13.34 -1.56 15.61
C GLN A 24 13.14 -3.05 15.88
N GLU A 25 11.89 -3.50 15.85
CA GLU A 25 11.55 -4.91 16.01
C GLU A 25 11.93 -5.71 14.75
N ASP A 26 12.45 -6.92 14.94
CA ASP A 26 12.83 -7.80 13.83
C ASP A 26 11.61 -8.23 13.00
N VAL A 27 11.77 -8.23 11.67
CA VAL A 27 10.78 -8.79 10.74
C VAL A 27 11.12 -10.26 10.48
N THR A 28 10.62 -11.13 11.35
CA THR A 28 10.78 -12.58 11.22
C THR A 28 9.74 -13.17 10.26
N LYS A 29 9.86 -14.48 9.95
CA LYS A 29 8.90 -15.17 9.07
C LYS A 29 7.48 -15.23 9.64
N ASP A 30 7.33 -15.10 10.95
CA ASP A 30 6.03 -15.15 11.62
C ASP A 30 5.32 -13.79 11.62
N VAL A 31 6.01 -12.70 11.25
CA VAL A 31 5.42 -11.37 11.14
C VAL A 31 4.53 -11.30 9.91
N GLN A 32 3.25 -11.02 10.13
CA GLN A 32 2.23 -10.90 9.09
C GLN A 32 2.03 -9.45 8.62
N VAL A 33 2.27 -8.48 9.52
CA VAL A 33 2.12 -7.05 9.22
C VAL A 33 3.27 -6.26 9.84
N MET A 34 4.07 -5.57 9.03
CA MET A 34 5.02 -4.57 9.52
C MET A 34 4.40 -3.18 9.41
N LEU A 35 4.39 -2.42 10.51
CA LEU A 35 3.96 -1.03 10.53
C LEU A 35 5.14 -0.09 10.28
N GLY A 36 5.15 0.59 9.13
CA GLY A 36 6.06 1.69 8.83
C GLY A 36 5.64 2.98 9.52
N ASP A 37 5.93 3.13 10.82
CA ASP A 37 5.53 4.27 11.65
C ASP A 37 6.63 5.33 11.85
N THR A 38 7.46 5.51 10.84
CA THR A 38 8.59 6.43 10.75
C THR A 38 8.48 7.32 9.51
N MET A 39 9.05 8.52 9.57
CA MET A 39 9.03 9.47 8.45
C MET A 39 10.20 9.26 7.50
N GLY A 40 9.98 9.47 6.20
CA GLY A 40 11.03 9.46 5.18
C GLY A 40 11.41 8.07 4.65
N GLU A 41 10.80 6.99 5.14
CA GLU A 41 11.13 5.62 4.72
C GLU A 41 10.20 5.04 3.63
N LEU A 42 9.20 5.80 3.16
CA LEU A 42 8.20 5.28 2.21
C LEU A 42 8.82 4.75 0.91
N ASN A 43 9.82 5.45 0.36
CA ASN A 43 10.52 5.01 -0.84
C ASN A 43 11.24 3.66 -0.64
N PHE A 44 11.90 3.48 0.51
CA PHE A 44 12.51 2.20 0.88
C PHE A 44 11.46 1.10 0.97
N LEU A 45 10.32 1.36 1.63
CA LEU A 45 9.22 0.40 1.73
C LEU A 45 8.69 -0.01 0.35
N TYR A 46 8.59 0.93 -0.60
CA TYR A 46 8.24 0.60 -1.97
C TYR A 46 9.32 -0.27 -2.65
N SER A 47 10.61 0.03 -2.47
CA SER A 47 11.70 -0.72 -3.12
C SER A 47 11.75 -2.21 -2.75
N VAL A 48 11.22 -2.58 -1.58
CA VAL A 48 11.16 -3.97 -1.10
C VAL A 48 9.78 -4.62 -1.29
N SER A 49 8.83 -3.91 -1.92
CA SER A 49 7.47 -4.40 -2.15
C SER A 49 7.36 -5.13 -3.50
N ASP A 50 6.39 -6.05 -3.59
CA ASP A 50 6.03 -6.71 -4.85
C ASP A 50 4.88 -6.01 -5.60
N VAL A 51 4.03 -5.33 -4.85
CA VAL A 51 2.80 -4.68 -5.31
C VAL A 51 2.44 -3.60 -4.30
N ALA A 52 1.84 -2.50 -4.75
CA ALA A 52 1.43 -1.41 -3.87
C ALA A 52 -0.03 -1.01 -4.07
N PHE A 53 -0.70 -0.70 -2.96
CA PHE A 53 -1.95 0.03 -2.94
C PHE A 53 -1.70 1.44 -2.40
N VAL A 54 -2.07 2.47 -3.17
CA VAL A 54 -1.92 3.86 -2.72
C VAL A 54 -3.17 4.26 -1.94
N GLY A 55 -3.03 4.38 -0.62
CA GLY A 55 -4.12 4.72 0.30
C GLY A 55 -4.69 6.14 0.13
N GLY A 56 -5.73 6.49 0.90
CA GLY A 56 -6.38 7.80 0.80
C GLY A 56 -7.14 8.05 -0.51
N THR A 57 -7.27 7.03 -1.35
CA THR A 57 -7.86 7.10 -2.70
C THR A 57 -9.24 6.43 -2.80
N LEU A 58 -9.64 5.63 -1.79
CA LEU A 58 -10.98 5.02 -1.70
C LEU A 58 -12.05 6.00 -1.18
N ILE A 59 -11.62 7.08 -0.55
CA ILE A 59 -12.46 8.20 -0.13
C ILE A 59 -12.22 9.36 -1.08
N ASP A 60 -13.20 10.25 -1.23
CA ASP A 60 -13.07 11.42 -2.11
C ASP A 60 -12.14 12.47 -1.50
N HIS A 61 -10.83 12.25 -1.67
CA HIS A 61 -9.75 13.07 -1.11
C HIS A 61 -8.87 13.72 -2.18
N GLY A 62 -9.21 13.54 -3.46
CA GLY A 62 -8.47 14.06 -4.61
C GLY A 62 -7.30 13.20 -5.09
N GLY A 63 -6.88 12.17 -4.36
CA GLY A 63 -5.81 11.25 -4.76
C GLY A 63 -4.50 11.45 -3.99
N GLN A 64 -3.44 10.75 -4.40
CA GLN A 64 -2.13 10.75 -3.72
C GLN A 64 -0.99 10.60 -4.75
N ASN A 65 0.25 10.72 -4.28
CA ASN A 65 1.44 10.61 -5.11
C ASN A 65 1.63 9.18 -5.66
N PHE A 66 1.42 9.01 -6.98
CA PHE A 66 1.66 7.74 -7.69
C PHE A 66 3.08 7.61 -8.25
N LEU A 67 3.85 8.71 -8.34
CA LEU A 67 5.16 8.70 -8.98
C LEU A 67 6.19 7.92 -8.18
N GLU A 68 6.18 8.04 -6.85
CA GLU A 68 7.11 7.32 -5.97
C GLU A 68 7.06 5.80 -6.18
N PRO A 69 5.90 5.13 -6.08
CA PRO A 69 5.85 3.69 -6.30
C PRO A 69 5.97 3.30 -7.79
N ALA A 70 5.51 4.15 -8.72
CA ALA A 70 5.69 3.90 -10.16
C ALA A 70 7.17 3.89 -10.56
N ALA A 71 7.98 4.79 -9.98
CA ALA A 71 9.42 4.86 -10.22
C ALA A 71 10.17 3.60 -9.73
N GLN A 72 9.59 2.86 -8.77
CA GLN A 72 10.11 1.57 -8.32
C GLN A 72 9.68 0.40 -9.24
N GLY A 73 8.94 0.67 -10.31
CA GLY A 73 8.41 -0.36 -11.21
C GLY A 73 7.33 -1.24 -10.58
N LEU A 74 6.71 -0.78 -9.48
CA LEU A 74 5.68 -1.54 -8.79
C LEU A 74 4.38 -1.57 -9.61
N PRO A 75 3.73 -2.74 -9.71
CA PRO A 75 2.31 -2.81 -10.05
C PRO A 75 1.48 -2.09 -8.98
N LEU A 76 0.62 -1.16 -9.41
CA LEU A 76 -0.15 -0.30 -8.52
C LEU A 76 -1.65 -0.57 -8.62
N CYS A 77 -2.33 -0.50 -7.48
CA CYS A 77 -3.76 -0.20 -7.48
C CYS A 77 -4.11 1.00 -6.59
N SER A 78 -5.22 1.66 -6.91
CA SER A 78 -5.73 2.82 -6.17
C SER A 78 -7.25 2.83 -6.20
N GLY A 79 -7.85 3.53 -5.23
CA GLY A 79 -9.26 3.89 -5.30
C GLY A 79 -9.57 4.90 -6.43
N PRO A 80 -10.85 5.21 -6.65
CA PRO A 80 -11.31 6.03 -7.77
C PRO A 80 -11.05 7.53 -7.60
N SER A 81 -10.64 8.00 -6.42
CA SER A 81 -10.37 9.42 -6.18
C SER A 81 -9.02 9.83 -6.78
N LEU A 82 -9.06 10.43 -7.98
CA LEU A 82 -7.87 10.80 -8.76
C LEU A 82 -7.79 12.29 -9.14
N ARG A 83 -8.72 13.13 -8.67
CA ARG A 83 -8.95 14.51 -9.18
C ARG A 83 -7.70 15.40 -9.22
N ASN A 84 -6.80 15.27 -8.26
CA ASN A 84 -5.55 16.04 -8.16
C ASN A 84 -4.39 15.42 -8.95
N PHE A 85 -4.56 14.20 -9.47
CA PHE A 85 -3.53 13.38 -10.12
C PHE A 85 -4.05 12.75 -11.42
N ILE A 86 -5.00 13.40 -12.10
CA ILE A 86 -5.68 12.86 -13.29
C ILE A 86 -4.66 12.51 -14.38
N GLU A 87 -3.78 13.44 -14.72
CA GLU A 87 -2.81 13.25 -15.82
C GLU A 87 -1.89 12.05 -15.56
N ILE A 88 -1.27 11.99 -14.38
CA ILE A 88 -0.36 10.89 -14.06
C ILE A 88 -1.12 9.56 -13.93
N SER A 89 -2.32 9.56 -13.35
CA SER A 89 -3.13 8.34 -13.23
C SER A 89 -3.61 7.83 -14.59
N ASP A 90 -3.91 8.71 -15.55
CA ASP A 90 -4.25 8.33 -16.93
C ASP A 90 -3.04 7.72 -17.65
N GLN A 91 -1.86 8.32 -17.53
CA GLN A 91 -0.62 7.78 -18.10
C GLN A 91 -0.29 6.39 -17.53
N LEU A 92 -0.39 6.21 -16.22
CA LEU A 92 -0.13 4.92 -15.56
C LEU A 92 -1.17 3.85 -15.91
N GLN A 93 -2.44 4.24 -16.08
CA GLN A 93 -3.48 3.31 -16.54
C GLN A 93 -3.22 2.87 -17.99
N LYS A 94 -2.85 3.79 -18.88
CA LYS A 94 -2.47 3.48 -20.27
C LYS A 94 -1.26 2.55 -20.35
N ALA A 95 -0.30 2.72 -19.44
CA ALA A 95 0.85 1.82 -19.29
C ALA A 95 0.51 0.47 -18.64
N SER A 96 -0.76 0.22 -18.26
CA SER A 96 -1.19 -0.95 -17.48
C SER A 96 -0.51 -1.10 -16.11
N SER A 97 0.10 -0.02 -15.60
CA SER A 97 0.81 0.01 -14.32
C SER A 97 -0.09 0.38 -13.15
N LEU A 98 -1.23 1.04 -13.40
CA LEU A 98 -2.21 1.42 -12.37
C LEU A 98 -3.58 0.78 -12.63
N LYS A 99 -4.12 0.10 -11.63
CA LYS A 99 -5.48 -0.46 -11.62
C LYS A 99 -6.39 0.29 -10.64
N ILE A 100 -7.55 0.75 -11.11
CA ILE A 100 -8.58 1.31 -10.25
C ILE A 100 -9.40 0.18 -9.60
N VAL A 101 -9.58 0.28 -8.28
CA VAL A 101 -10.29 -0.67 -7.41
C VAL A 101 -11.32 0.06 -6.54
N HIS A 102 -12.41 -0.59 -6.15
CA HIS A 102 -13.52 0.07 -5.46
C HIS A 102 -13.77 -0.46 -4.04
N ASN A 103 -13.30 -1.66 -3.73
CA ASN A 103 -13.59 -2.34 -2.47
C ASN A 103 -12.43 -3.26 -2.04
N LYS A 104 -12.60 -3.91 -0.89
CA LYS A 104 -11.58 -4.82 -0.32
C LYS A 104 -11.38 -6.07 -1.17
N GLU A 105 -12.42 -6.58 -1.81
CA GLU A 105 -12.37 -7.75 -2.68
C GLU A 105 -11.51 -7.47 -3.92
N ASP A 106 -11.66 -6.30 -4.55
CA ASP A 106 -10.86 -5.86 -5.69
C ASP A 106 -9.37 -5.76 -5.34
N ILE A 107 -9.05 -5.18 -4.18
CA ILE A 107 -7.67 -5.08 -3.68
C ILE A 107 -7.10 -6.48 -3.48
N SER A 108 -7.81 -7.34 -2.77
CA SER A 108 -7.36 -8.71 -2.51
C SER A 108 -7.12 -9.49 -3.80
N ASN A 109 -8.06 -9.42 -4.74
CA ASN A 109 -7.94 -10.08 -6.05
C ASN A 109 -6.77 -9.55 -6.87
N TYR A 110 -6.49 -8.25 -6.79
CA TYR A 110 -5.33 -7.66 -7.47
C TYR A 110 -4.02 -8.15 -6.85
N PHE A 111 -3.90 -8.11 -5.52
CA PHE A 111 -2.70 -8.54 -4.80
C PHE A 111 -2.39 -10.03 -5.02
N PHE A 112 -3.41 -10.90 -5.05
CA PHE A 112 -3.22 -12.33 -5.27
C PHE A 112 -2.60 -12.70 -6.62
N LYS A 113 -2.62 -11.80 -7.61
CA LYS A 113 -1.94 -12.01 -8.91
C LYS A 113 -0.41 -11.99 -8.77
N PHE A 114 0.10 -11.35 -7.73
CA PHE A 114 1.53 -11.16 -7.47
C PHE A 114 2.06 -12.05 -6.34
N ASP A 115 1.24 -12.94 -5.79
CA ASP A 115 1.67 -13.87 -4.73
C ASP A 115 2.69 -14.87 -5.27
N ARG A 116 3.96 -14.66 -4.91
CA ARG A 116 5.08 -15.50 -5.35
C ARG A 116 5.06 -16.91 -4.77
N ARG A 117 4.27 -17.18 -3.72
CA ARG A 117 4.12 -18.54 -3.13
C ARG A 117 3.34 -19.50 -4.01
N LYS A 118 2.69 -19.02 -5.07
CA LYS A 118 1.94 -19.83 -6.05
C LYS A 118 2.76 -20.22 -7.29
N LYS A 119 4.05 -19.85 -7.34
CA LYS A 119 5.00 -20.35 -8.35
C LYS A 119 5.89 -21.41 -7.71
#